data_AF-Q9DDB6-F1
#
_entry.id   AF-Q9DDB6-F1
#
_cell.length_a   1.000
_cell.length_b   1.000
_cell.length_c   1.000
_cell.angle_alpha   90.00
_cell.angle_beta   90.00
_cell.angle_gamma   90.00
#
_symmetry.space_group_name_H-M   'P 1'
#
loop_
_entity.id
_entity.type
_entity.pdbx_description
1 polymer ?
#
loop_
_entity_poly.entity_id
_entity_poly.type
_entity_poly.pdbx_seq_one_letter_code
_entity_poly.pdbx_strand_id
1 'polypeptide(L)'
;NKTTVSTIVTSLAAGDLISIVPVIIFMLMQWSSQVLPQPLCTTSAFMYLFQGISSNLKGSLIVSYNFYTLNTTGTLSCSSSRCRGSVGWAILTIWTVSLLMCVLPLCGWGRYSPTPWGCFADCASSYVLFVFVVYSLCFSLLAVLAVPLTLRLLCSGEPQLLHSEHLQGSGGFISPGTPWGCGAASPPLALLEPGDKTLEPLRNSEAVFGEGVAESSTPSRSFTVCFAQKRFSLILALTKVLLWLPMMIQMAVQYITGLHSLLFETLSFLLTVLAATVTPVF
;
A
#
# COMPACT_ATOMS: atom_id res chain seq x y z
N ASN A 1 0.17 4.12 -17.47
CA ASN A 1 -0.28 4.89 -16.30
C ASN A 1 0.27 4.21 -15.02
N LYS A 2 1.28 4.77 -14.35
CA LYS A 2 1.84 4.16 -13.11
C LYS A 2 0.91 4.46 -11.94
N THR A 3 0.60 3.52 -11.06
CA THR A 3 -0.22 3.77 -9.85
C THR A 3 0.66 4.12 -8.65
N THR A 4 0.11 4.79 -7.63
CA THR A 4 0.83 5.15 -6.39
C THR A 4 1.46 3.94 -5.70
N VAL A 5 0.72 2.83 -5.63
CA VAL A 5 1.21 1.56 -5.08
C VAL A 5 2.38 1.02 -5.91
N SER A 6 2.31 1.11 -7.24
CA SER A 6 3.42 0.73 -8.12
C SER A 6 4.68 1.58 -7.85
N THR A 7 4.54 2.87 -7.55
CA THR A 7 5.69 3.72 -7.16
C THR A 7 6.32 3.27 -5.85
N ILE A 8 5.50 2.91 -4.85
CA ILE A 8 6.01 2.41 -3.56
C ILE A 8 6.70 1.04 -3.75
N VAL A 9 6.10 0.12 -4.51
CA VAL A 9 6.67 -1.20 -4.83
C VAL A 9 7.97 -1.06 -5.63
N THR A 10 8.05 -0.12 -6.57
CA THR A 10 9.30 0.17 -7.29
C THR A 10 10.40 0.61 -6.31
N SER A 11 10.06 1.41 -5.31
CA SER A 11 11.01 1.83 -4.27
C SER A 11 11.39 0.70 -3.29
N LEU A 12 10.51 -0.28 -3.08
CA LEU A 12 10.83 -1.52 -2.35
C LEU A 12 11.83 -2.37 -3.16
N ALA A 13 11.57 -2.58 -4.45
CA ALA A 13 12.46 -3.33 -5.33
C ALA A 13 13.86 -2.69 -5.44
N ALA A 14 13.94 -1.36 -5.49
CA ALA A 14 15.23 -0.66 -5.42
C ALA A 14 15.98 -0.92 -4.10
N GLY A 15 15.26 -1.01 -2.97
CA GLY A 15 15.85 -1.39 -1.68
C GLY A 15 16.34 -2.84 -1.66
N ASP A 16 15.57 -3.75 -2.24
CA ASP A 16 15.95 -5.16 -2.35
C ASP A 16 17.20 -5.34 -3.23
N LEU A 17 17.36 -4.53 -4.28
CA LEU A 17 18.59 -4.53 -5.08
C LEU A 17 19.81 -4.11 -4.24
N ILE A 18 19.66 -3.11 -3.37
CA ILE A 18 20.74 -2.70 -2.44
C ILE A 18 21.10 -3.83 -1.48
N SER A 19 20.11 -4.64 -1.07
CA SER A 19 20.32 -5.77 -0.14
C SER A 19 21.20 -6.88 -0.68
N ILE A 20 21.31 -6.98 -2.01
CA ILE A 20 22.17 -7.97 -2.66
C ILE A 20 23.64 -7.70 -2.32
N VAL A 21 24.03 -6.44 -2.09
CA VAL A 21 25.42 -6.07 -1.79
C VAL A 21 25.90 -6.69 -0.46
N PRO A 22 25.22 -6.52 0.69
CA PRO A 22 25.54 -7.26 1.91
C PRO A 22 25.61 -8.78 1.74
N VAL A 23 24.69 -9.36 0.96
CA VAL A 23 24.66 -10.81 0.70
C VAL A 23 25.88 -11.26 -0.09
N ILE A 24 26.26 -10.53 -1.15
CA ILE A 24 27.47 -10.83 -1.92
C ILE A 24 28.70 -10.72 -1.02
N ILE A 25 28.82 -9.66 -0.22
CA ILE A 25 29.95 -9.48 0.70
C ILE A 25 30.02 -10.64 1.71
N PHE A 26 28.87 -11.09 2.23
CA PHE A 26 28.80 -12.25 3.12
C PHE A 26 29.25 -13.54 2.41
N MET A 27 28.74 -13.81 1.21
CA MET A 27 29.13 -14.99 0.43
C MET A 27 30.62 -15.00 0.11
N LEU A 28 31.19 -13.83 -0.21
CA LEU A 28 32.63 -13.68 -0.44
C LEU A 28 33.43 -13.93 0.84
N MET A 29 32.97 -13.45 2.00
CA MET A 29 33.61 -13.71 3.28
C MET A 29 33.63 -15.22 3.61
N GLN A 30 32.49 -15.90 3.44
CA GLN A 30 32.39 -17.35 3.65
C GLN A 30 33.28 -18.13 2.67
N TRP A 31 33.34 -17.70 1.41
CA TRP A 31 34.18 -18.32 0.40
C TRP A 31 35.67 -18.15 0.67
N SER A 32 36.10 -16.93 1.01
CA SER A 32 37.53 -16.61 1.15
C SER A 32 38.13 -17.07 2.48
N SER A 33 37.32 -17.36 3.50
CA SER A 33 37.77 -17.68 4.87
C SER A 33 38.71 -16.62 5.50
N GLN A 34 38.79 -15.41 4.94
CA GLN A 34 39.61 -14.32 5.45
C GLN A 34 38.76 -13.34 6.26
N VAL A 35 39.42 -12.64 7.19
CA VAL A 35 38.79 -11.57 7.97
C VAL A 35 38.45 -10.42 7.03
N LEU A 36 37.18 -10.02 7.00
CA LEU A 36 36.71 -8.95 6.14
C LEU A 36 37.28 -7.59 6.60
N PRO A 37 37.80 -6.76 5.68
CA PRO A 37 38.21 -5.40 6.01
C PRO A 37 37.11 -4.60 6.72
N GLN A 38 37.48 -3.87 7.76
CA GLN A 38 36.57 -3.03 8.55
C GLN A 38 35.63 -2.11 7.72
N PRO A 39 36.07 -1.43 6.65
CA PRO A 39 35.17 -0.58 5.85
C PRO A 39 34.11 -1.40 5.10
N LEU A 40 34.45 -2.60 4.63
CA LEU A 40 33.50 -3.48 3.94
C LEU A 40 32.46 -4.02 4.93
N CYS A 41 32.89 -4.41 6.13
CA CYS A 41 32.00 -4.84 7.21
C CYS A 41 31.03 -3.73 7.65
N THR A 42 31.55 -2.52 7.78
CA THR A 42 30.75 -1.34 8.11
C THR A 42 29.73 -1.04 7.00
N THR A 43 30.16 -1.10 5.74
CA THR A 43 29.30 -0.83 4.59
C THR A 43 28.20 -1.89 4.44
N SER A 44 28.52 -3.18 4.63
CA SER A 44 27.53 -4.25 4.54
C SER A 44 26.50 -4.16 5.67
N ALA A 45 26.94 -3.93 6.91
CA ALA A 45 26.04 -3.73 8.06
C ALA A 45 25.12 -2.52 7.86
N PHE A 46 25.68 -1.41 7.38
CA PHE A 46 24.95 -0.18 7.07
C PHE A 46 23.86 -0.42 6.02
N MET A 47 24.22 -1.02 4.88
CA MET A 47 23.28 -1.30 3.79
C MET A 47 22.17 -2.26 4.21
N TYR A 48 22.51 -3.31 4.97
CA TYR A 48 21.55 -4.29 5.46
C TYR A 48 20.55 -3.67 6.45
N LEU A 49 21.02 -2.86 7.40
CA LEU A 49 20.12 -2.12 8.31
C LEU A 49 19.28 -1.08 7.58
N PHE A 50 19.89 -0.35 6.64
CA PHE A 50 19.21 0.67 5.84
C PHE A 50 18.02 0.06 5.09
N GLN A 51 18.25 -1.08 4.44
CA GLN A 51 17.20 -1.83 3.77
C GLN A 51 16.12 -2.28 4.76
N GLY A 52 16.50 -2.88 5.89
CA GLY A 52 15.54 -3.35 6.89
C GLY A 52 14.61 -2.23 7.37
N ILE A 53 15.18 -1.12 7.83
CA ILE A 53 14.41 0.03 8.34
C ILE A 53 13.54 0.63 7.23
N SER A 54 14.12 0.86 6.04
CA SER A 54 13.40 1.46 4.91
C SER A 54 12.24 0.58 4.42
N SER A 55 12.44 -0.74 4.36
CA SER A 55 11.42 -1.71 3.96
C SER A 55 10.23 -1.71 4.91
N ASN A 56 10.49 -1.71 6.22
CA ASN A 56 9.44 -1.69 7.24
C ASN A 56 8.62 -0.39 7.19
N LEU A 57 9.28 0.77 7.10
CA LEU A 57 8.61 2.07 6.97
C LEU A 57 7.77 2.16 5.67
N LYS A 58 8.28 1.66 4.55
CA LYS A 58 7.52 1.56 3.29
C LYS A 58 6.32 0.61 3.42
N GLY A 59 6.46 -0.50 4.13
CA GLY A 59 5.35 -1.40 4.46
C GLY A 59 4.24 -0.68 5.22
N SER A 60 4.60 0.06 6.28
CA SER A 60 3.66 0.90 7.03
C SER A 60 2.99 1.97 6.16
N LEU A 61 3.73 2.58 5.23
CA LEU A 61 3.16 3.52 4.26
C LEU A 61 2.13 2.85 3.34
N ILE A 62 2.39 1.64 2.83
CA ILE A 62 1.44 0.89 1.98
C ILE A 62 0.13 0.66 2.74
N VAL A 63 0.21 0.14 3.97
CA VAL A 63 -0.99 -0.19 4.74
C VAL A 63 -1.77 1.05 5.14
N SER A 64 -1.07 2.13 5.55
CA SER A 64 -1.70 3.40 5.88
C SER A 64 -2.39 4.03 4.66
N TYR A 65 -1.73 4.00 3.50
CA TYR A 65 -2.32 4.48 2.24
C TYR A 65 -3.53 3.65 1.82
N ASN A 66 -3.45 2.32 1.93
CA ASN A 66 -4.56 1.43 1.59
C ASN A 66 -5.77 1.64 2.52
N PHE A 67 -5.53 1.78 3.82
CA PHE A 67 -6.57 2.09 4.80
C PHE A 67 -7.21 3.45 4.53
N TYR A 68 -6.39 4.50 4.36
CA TYR A 68 -6.85 5.86 4.08
C TYR A 68 -7.71 5.92 2.81
N THR A 69 -7.22 5.32 1.71
CA THR A 69 -7.94 5.35 0.43
C THR A 69 -9.22 4.52 0.45
N LEU A 70 -9.33 3.47 1.26
CA LEU A 70 -10.58 2.73 1.40
C LEU A 70 -11.61 3.48 2.24
N ASN A 71 -11.18 4.10 3.34
CA ASN A 71 -12.07 4.87 4.22
C ASN A 71 -12.58 6.16 3.56
N THR A 72 -11.77 6.76 2.69
CA THR A 72 -12.11 8.01 1.99
C THR A 72 -12.98 7.79 0.75
N THR A 73 -13.25 6.54 0.34
CA THR A 73 -14.11 6.25 -0.83
C THR A 73 -15.55 6.77 -0.68
N GLY A 74 -16.00 7.11 0.54
CA GLY A 74 -17.29 7.76 0.78
C GLY A 74 -17.28 9.29 0.68
N THR A 75 -16.12 9.94 0.53
CA THR A 75 -16.01 11.41 0.51
C THR A 75 -14.95 11.87 -0.51
N LEU A 76 -15.44 12.36 -1.64
CA LEU A 76 -14.75 13.11 -2.70
C LEU A 76 -13.82 12.34 -3.66
N SER A 77 -14.29 12.34 -4.91
CA SER A 77 -13.48 12.58 -6.10
C SER A 77 -12.62 13.86 -5.93
N CYS A 78 -11.34 13.75 -5.58
CA CYS A 78 -10.43 14.89 -5.76
C CYS A 78 -8.96 14.46 -5.96
N SER A 79 -8.40 14.88 -7.09
CA SER A 79 -6.97 15.10 -7.37
C SER A 79 -6.01 13.90 -7.26
N SER A 80 -6.05 13.02 -8.27
CA SER A 80 -5.06 11.97 -8.51
C SER A 80 -3.61 12.50 -8.70
N SER A 81 -3.42 13.77 -9.07
CA SER A 81 -2.09 14.37 -9.28
C SER A 81 -1.42 14.86 -7.99
N ARG A 82 -2.18 15.45 -7.04
CA ARG A 82 -1.64 15.99 -5.78
C ARG A 82 -1.22 14.87 -4.81
N CYS A 83 -1.99 13.77 -4.75
CA CYS A 83 -1.63 12.58 -3.98
C CYS A 83 -0.36 11.89 -4.50
N ARG A 84 -0.11 11.92 -5.82
CA ARG A 84 1.08 11.28 -6.41
C ARG A 84 2.38 11.99 -6.03
N GLY A 85 2.39 13.34 -6.06
CA GLY A 85 3.49 14.13 -5.55
C GLY A 85 3.73 13.85 -4.06
N SER A 86 2.64 13.80 -3.28
CA SER A 86 2.70 13.51 -1.83
C SER A 86 3.38 12.18 -1.51
N VAL A 87 3.12 11.11 -2.29
CA VAL A 87 3.76 9.81 -2.05
C VAL A 87 5.23 9.80 -2.46
N GLY A 88 5.62 10.50 -3.52
CA GLY A 88 7.04 10.66 -3.88
C GLY A 88 7.83 11.32 -2.74
N TRP A 89 7.29 12.39 -2.15
CA TRP A 89 7.86 13.04 -0.96
C TRP A 89 7.90 12.09 0.24
N ALA A 90 6.83 11.33 0.50
CA ALA A 90 6.81 10.35 1.59
C ALA A 90 7.86 9.24 1.41
N ILE A 91 8.12 8.80 0.17
CA ILE A 91 9.19 7.85 -0.11
C ILE A 91 10.54 8.51 0.21
N LEU A 92 10.79 9.72 -0.31
CA LEU A 92 12.05 10.42 -0.08
C LEU A 92 12.32 10.63 1.42
N THR A 93 11.30 11.04 2.19
CA THR A 93 11.46 11.18 3.64
C THR A 93 11.77 9.85 4.31
N ILE A 94 11.15 8.74 3.91
CA ILE A 94 11.49 7.41 4.41
C ILE A 94 12.96 7.07 4.12
N TRP A 95 13.46 7.34 2.91
CA TRP A 95 14.88 7.12 2.57
C TRP A 95 15.78 7.95 3.48
N THR A 96 15.50 9.25 3.64
CA THR A 96 16.29 10.14 4.49
C THR A 96 16.27 9.72 5.96
N VAL A 97 15.10 9.41 6.52
CA VAL A 97 14.95 8.96 7.91
C VAL A 97 15.68 7.65 8.14
N SER A 98 15.55 6.69 7.21
CA SER A 98 16.26 5.40 7.32
C SER A 98 17.78 5.59 7.26
N LEU A 99 18.26 6.47 6.37
CA LEU A 99 19.67 6.80 6.26
C LEU A 99 20.20 7.43 7.55
N LEU A 100 19.46 8.39 8.10
CA LEU A 100 19.83 9.06 9.35
C LEU A 100 19.95 8.07 10.50
N MET A 101 18.99 7.14 10.62
CA MET A 101 19.05 6.07 11.64
C MET A 101 20.31 5.20 11.46
N CYS A 102 20.66 4.82 10.23
CA CYS A 102 21.85 4.01 9.95
C CYS A 102 23.18 4.76 10.10
N VAL A 103 23.20 6.10 10.09
CA VAL A 103 24.42 6.88 10.33
C VAL A 103 24.75 6.96 11.82
N LEU A 104 23.79 6.75 12.74
CA LEU A 104 24.01 6.88 14.18
C LEU A 104 25.17 6.04 14.73
N PRO A 105 25.34 4.75 14.35
CA PRO A 105 26.51 3.96 14.78
C PRO A 105 27.84 4.49 14.22
N LEU A 106 27.82 5.18 13.08
CA LEU A 106 29.02 5.83 12.51
C LEU A 106 29.39 7.11 13.27
N CYS A 107 28.39 7.78 13.86
CA CYS A 107 28.56 8.95 14.72
C CYS A 107 28.87 8.59 16.19
N GLY A 108 29.11 7.31 16.49
CA GLY A 108 29.50 6.85 17.82
C GLY A 108 28.36 6.36 18.72
N TRP A 109 27.11 6.41 18.26
CA TRP A 109 25.98 5.82 19.00
C TRP A 109 25.75 4.37 18.57
N GLY A 110 26.61 3.48 19.05
CA GLY A 110 26.70 2.08 18.64
C GLY A 110 27.87 1.82 17.71
N ARG A 111 28.02 0.57 17.26
CA ARG A 111 29.10 0.15 16.36
C ARG A 111 28.60 -0.95 15.44
N TYR A 112 29.24 -1.08 14.28
CA TYR A 112 29.07 -2.24 13.41
C TYR A 112 30.17 -3.25 13.70
N SER A 113 29.75 -4.46 14.04
CA SER A 113 30.61 -5.56 14.45
C SER A 113 30.38 -6.77 13.54
N PRO A 114 31.43 -7.55 13.27
CA PRO A 114 31.29 -8.80 12.54
C PRO A 114 30.52 -9.82 13.38
N THR A 115 29.66 -10.59 12.73
CA THR A 115 28.90 -11.71 13.29
C THR A 115 29.19 -12.97 12.46
N PRO A 116 28.85 -14.18 12.95
CA PRO A 116 29.04 -15.41 12.17
C PRO A 116 28.33 -15.40 10.80
N TRP A 117 27.27 -14.59 10.70
CA TRP A 117 26.41 -14.45 9.50
C TRP A 117 26.62 -13.10 8.77
N GLY A 118 27.76 -12.44 8.96
CA GLY A 118 28.14 -11.23 8.22
C GLY A 118 28.57 -10.09 9.13
N CYS A 119 28.00 -8.90 8.92
CA CYS A 119 28.26 -7.74 9.77
C CYS A 119 26.95 -7.05 10.13
N PHE A 120 26.80 -6.69 11.40
CA PHE A 120 25.58 -6.10 11.90
C PHE A 120 25.84 -5.10 13.04
N ALA A 121 24.80 -4.43 13.52
CA ALA A 121 24.91 -3.57 14.69
C ALA A 121 25.27 -4.41 15.93
N ASP A 122 26.13 -3.85 16.78
CA ASP A 122 26.51 -4.47 18.05
C ASP A 122 25.30 -4.61 18.98
N CYS A 123 24.98 -5.86 19.33
CA CYS A 123 23.85 -6.26 20.19
C CYS A 123 23.97 -5.75 21.62
N ALA A 124 25.15 -5.34 22.08
CA ALA A 124 25.33 -4.74 23.41
C ALA A 124 24.96 -3.24 23.43
N SER A 125 24.79 -2.61 22.27
CA SER A 125 24.52 -1.17 22.18
C SER A 125 23.04 -0.84 22.38
N SER A 126 22.76 0.26 23.08
CA SER A 126 21.40 0.82 23.20
C SER A 126 20.79 1.24 21.85
N TYR A 127 21.60 1.39 20.80
CA TYR A 127 21.12 1.57 19.43
C TYR A 127 20.16 0.44 18.99
N VAL A 128 20.39 -0.79 19.43
CA VAL A 128 19.55 -1.93 19.07
C VAL A 128 18.14 -1.80 19.64
N LEU A 129 18.00 -1.30 20.87
CA LEU A 129 16.69 -0.98 21.44
C LEU A 129 15.97 0.09 20.63
N PHE A 130 16.68 1.12 20.19
CA PHE A 130 16.10 2.17 19.36
C PHE A 130 15.54 1.61 18.05
N VAL A 131 16.32 0.79 17.32
CA VAL A 131 15.86 0.13 16.09
C VAL A 131 14.69 -0.82 16.37
N PHE A 132 14.72 -1.55 17.49
CA PHE A 132 13.62 -2.41 17.92
C PHE A 132 12.33 -1.64 18.19
N VAL A 133 12.41 -0.47 18.84
CA VAL A 133 11.24 0.40 19.08
C VAL A 133 10.67 0.91 17.75
N VAL A 134 11.51 1.39 16.84
CA VAL A 134 11.06 1.85 15.51
C VAL A 134 10.36 0.71 14.77
N TYR A 135 10.96 -0.47 14.75
CA TYR A 135 10.36 -1.66 14.14
C TYR A 135 9.03 -2.03 14.81
N SER A 136 8.97 -2.04 16.14
CA SER A 136 7.76 -2.36 16.89
C SER A 136 6.63 -1.38 16.58
N LEU A 137 6.91 -0.08 16.49
CA LEU A 137 5.92 0.94 16.08
C LEU A 137 5.40 0.67 14.66
N CYS A 138 6.28 0.36 13.70
CA CYS A 138 5.90 -0.01 12.35
C CYS A 138 5.03 -1.27 12.32
N PHE A 139 5.43 -2.31 13.07
CA PHE A 139 4.71 -3.57 13.19
C PHE A 139 3.35 -3.40 13.85
N SER A 140 3.25 -2.64 14.93
CA SER A 140 1.99 -2.34 15.61
C SER A 140 1.03 -1.58 14.71
N LEU A 141 1.51 -0.56 14.00
CA LEU A 141 0.71 0.17 13.02
C LEU A 141 0.21 -0.76 11.90
N LEU A 142 1.10 -1.62 11.40
CA LEU A 142 0.74 -2.65 10.42
C LEU A 142 -0.32 -3.59 10.96
N ALA A 143 -0.15 -4.15 12.16
CA ALA A 143 -1.11 -5.08 12.75
C ALA A 143 -2.49 -4.43 12.95
N VAL A 144 -2.53 -3.23 13.55
CA VAL A 144 -3.78 -2.50 13.84
C VAL A 144 -4.52 -2.15 12.56
N LEU A 145 -3.83 -1.73 11.50
CA LEU A 145 -4.46 -1.33 10.25
C LEU A 145 -4.71 -2.53 9.30
N ALA A 146 -3.88 -3.56 9.34
CA ALA A 146 -4.02 -4.74 8.51
C ALA A 146 -5.22 -5.59 8.93
N VAL A 147 -5.57 -5.67 10.22
CA VAL A 147 -6.76 -6.43 10.68
C VAL A 147 -8.06 -5.95 10.02
N PRO A 148 -8.48 -4.67 10.14
CA PRO A 148 -9.69 -4.18 9.49
C PRO A 148 -9.58 -4.24 7.96
N LEU A 149 -8.37 -4.03 7.42
CA LEU A 149 -8.10 -4.09 6.00
C LEU A 149 -8.26 -5.51 5.44
N THR A 150 -7.79 -6.52 6.17
CA THR A 150 -7.90 -7.94 5.81
C THR A 150 -9.35 -8.39 5.88
N LEU A 151 -10.08 -7.98 6.92
CA LEU A 151 -11.52 -8.27 7.04
C LEU A 151 -12.31 -7.67 5.86
N ARG A 152 -12.02 -6.42 5.48
CA ARG A 152 -12.71 -5.77 4.35
C ARG A 152 -12.22 -6.24 2.97
N LEU A 153 -10.93 -6.54 2.81
CA LEU A 153 -10.36 -6.91 1.52
C LEU A 153 -10.48 -8.40 1.23
N LEU A 154 -10.33 -9.29 2.21
CA LEU A 154 -10.31 -10.74 2.00
C LEU A 154 -11.63 -11.42 2.36
N CYS A 155 -12.37 -10.92 3.36
CA CYS A 155 -13.61 -11.56 3.82
C CYS A 155 -14.90 -10.92 3.28
N SER A 156 -14.86 -9.67 2.78
CA SER A 156 -16.01 -9.09 2.07
C SER A 156 -16.07 -9.66 0.65
N GLY A 157 -16.99 -10.57 0.40
CA GLY A 157 -17.30 -11.06 -0.95
C GLY A 157 -17.75 -9.90 -1.83
N GLU A 158 -17.05 -9.72 -2.96
CA GLU A 158 -17.24 -8.73 -4.04
C GLU A 158 -17.43 -7.25 -3.61
N PRO A 159 -17.08 -6.25 -4.44
CA PRO A 159 -17.20 -4.86 -4.02
C PRO A 159 -18.68 -4.47 -3.86
N GLN A 160 -19.10 -4.24 -2.61
CA GLN A 160 -20.38 -3.59 -2.24
C GLN A 160 -20.55 -2.16 -2.81
N LEU A 161 -19.67 -1.71 -3.70
CA LEU A 161 -19.81 -0.42 -4.38
C LEU A 161 -20.91 -0.43 -5.45
N LEU A 162 -21.39 -1.60 -5.88
CA LEU A 162 -22.55 -1.70 -6.78
C LEU A 162 -23.91 -1.67 -6.07
N HIS A 163 -23.99 -1.79 -4.74
CA HIS A 163 -25.28 -1.84 -4.04
C HIS A 163 -25.68 -0.52 -3.36
N SER A 164 -24.74 0.37 -3.07
CA SER A 164 -25.09 1.68 -2.50
C SER A 164 -25.62 2.67 -3.55
N GLU A 165 -25.25 2.53 -4.82
CA GLU A 165 -25.74 3.40 -5.91
C GLU A 165 -27.04 2.91 -6.55
N HIS A 166 -27.42 1.63 -6.38
CA HIS A 166 -28.72 1.15 -6.86
C HIS A 166 -29.85 1.38 -5.84
N LEU A 167 -29.53 1.37 -4.54
CA LEU A 167 -30.50 1.61 -3.46
C LEU A 167 -30.69 3.11 -3.13
N GLN A 168 -30.12 4.02 -3.93
CA GLN A 168 -30.39 5.45 -3.87
C GLN A 168 -31.03 5.97 -5.19
N GLY A 169 -31.61 5.06 -5.98
CA GLY A 169 -32.36 5.34 -7.21
C GLY A 169 -33.80 4.82 -7.22
N SER A 170 -34.29 4.24 -6.11
CA SER A 170 -35.70 3.82 -5.95
C SER A 170 -36.33 4.50 -4.73
N GLY A 171 -36.17 5.83 -4.67
CA GLY A 171 -36.93 6.72 -3.79
C GLY A 171 -38.16 7.27 -4.50
N GLY A 172 -38.99 6.39 -5.06
CA GLY A 172 -40.29 6.75 -5.62
C GLY A 172 -41.26 7.12 -4.50
N PHE A 173 -41.46 8.43 -4.33
CA PHE A 173 -42.61 9.13 -3.73
C PHE A 173 -43.60 8.26 -2.91
N ILE A 174 -43.42 8.20 -1.59
CA ILE A 174 -44.49 7.78 -0.66
C ILE A 174 -44.87 9.00 0.19
N SER A 175 -46.00 9.61 -0.17
CA SER A 175 -46.70 10.61 0.64
C SER A 175 -47.67 9.88 1.58
N PRO A 176 -47.67 10.13 2.91
CA PRO A 176 -48.63 9.51 3.82
C PRO A 176 -49.83 10.42 4.13
N GLY A 177 -51.04 10.01 3.69
CA GLY A 177 -52.26 9.95 4.53
C GLY A 177 -53.30 11.09 4.60
N THR A 178 -54.35 11.04 3.73
CA THR A 178 -55.85 11.07 3.94
C THR A 178 -56.58 12.09 4.87
N PRO A 179 -57.95 12.32 4.82
CA PRO A 179 -59.02 11.74 3.96
C PRO A 179 -60.15 12.70 3.41
N TRP A 180 -60.86 12.19 2.38
CA TRP A 180 -62.31 12.27 2.03
C TRP A 180 -63.11 13.61 2.11
N GLY A 181 -63.71 14.02 0.97
CA GLY A 181 -64.85 14.94 0.92
C GLY A 181 -65.53 15.01 -0.45
N CYS A 182 -66.85 14.78 -0.48
CA CYS A 182 -67.76 14.59 -1.62
C CYS A 182 -67.88 15.76 -2.63
N GLY A 183 -68.34 15.47 -3.86
CA GLY A 183 -68.96 16.48 -4.72
C GLY A 183 -69.11 16.08 -6.19
N ALA A 184 -70.35 16.07 -6.68
CA ALA A 184 -70.81 15.57 -7.98
C ALA A 184 -70.41 16.39 -9.24
N ALA A 185 -70.57 15.73 -10.40
CA ALA A 185 -71.20 16.21 -11.64
C ALA A 185 -70.34 16.20 -12.94
N SER A 186 -70.70 15.25 -13.82
CA SER A 186 -70.91 15.36 -15.29
C SER A 186 -69.75 15.63 -16.27
N PRO A 187 -69.63 14.85 -17.38
CA PRO A 187 -68.81 15.20 -18.56
C PRO A 187 -69.65 15.85 -19.68
N PRO A 188 -69.05 16.64 -20.59
CA PRO A 188 -69.43 16.56 -22.01
C PRO A 188 -68.18 16.62 -22.94
N LEU A 189 -68.03 15.69 -23.88
CA LEU A 189 -68.59 15.62 -25.24
C LEU A 189 -67.81 16.41 -26.30
N ALA A 190 -67.38 15.65 -27.30
CA ALA A 190 -66.81 16.06 -28.57
C ALA A 190 -67.82 16.82 -29.44
N LEU A 191 -67.33 17.75 -30.27
CA LEU A 191 -68.08 18.23 -31.42
C LEU A 191 -67.17 18.77 -32.56
N LEU A 192 -67.13 17.98 -33.64
CA LEU A 192 -67.04 18.33 -35.07
C LEU A 192 -65.73 18.87 -35.70
N GLU A 193 -65.02 17.93 -36.35
CA GLU A 193 -64.35 17.98 -37.68
C GLU A 193 -65.25 18.59 -38.81
N PRO A 194 -64.79 18.88 -40.06
CA PRO A 194 -63.66 18.27 -40.80
C PRO A 194 -62.82 19.18 -41.74
N GLY A 195 -61.64 18.70 -42.18
CA GLY A 195 -60.99 19.29 -43.37
C GLY A 195 -59.50 19.01 -43.68
N ASP A 196 -59.08 17.75 -43.65
CA ASP A 196 -58.18 17.06 -44.60
C ASP A 196 -56.95 17.80 -45.24
N LYS A 197 -55.76 17.19 -45.05
CA LYS A 197 -54.57 17.08 -45.96
C LYS A 197 -53.21 17.67 -45.50
N THR A 198 -52.32 16.72 -45.15
CA THR A 198 -50.93 16.59 -45.64
C THR A 198 -49.78 17.33 -44.92
N LEU A 199 -49.01 16.53 -44.17
CA LEU A 199 -47.55 16.45 -43.96
C LEU A 199 -46.61 17.59 -44.43
N GLU A 200 -45.81 18.06 -43.46
CA GLU A 200 -44.43 18.61 -43.48
C GLU A 200 -44.13 19.96 -44.15
N PRO A 201 -43.44 20.87 -43.41
CA PRO A 201 -42.49 21.80 -44.00
C PRO A 201 -41.09 21.72 -43.36
N LEU A 202 -40.16 21.15 -44.14
CA LEU A 202 -38.87 21.71 -44.58
C LEU A 202 -38.05 22.60 -43.59
N ARG A 203 -36.75 22.25 -43.48
CA ARG A 203 -35.57 23.09 -43.81
C ARG A 203 -34.55 23.33 -42.67
N ASN A 204 -33.44 22.59 -42.80
CA ASN A 204 -32.02 22.89 -42.60
C ASN A 204 -31.59 24.02 -41.62
N SER A 205 -30.73 23.67 -40.66
CA SER A 205 -29.62 24.54 -40.24
C SER A 205 -28.43 23.73 -39.74
N GLU A 206 -27.25 24.01 -40.30
CA GLU A 206 -25.94 23.54 -39.88
C GLU A 206 -25.65 23.82 -38.40
N ALA A 207 -25.06 22.86 -37.69
CA ALA A 207 -24.13 23.11 -36.59
C ALA A 207 -23.35 21.84 -36.21
N VAL A 208 -22.03 21.92 -36.43
CA VAL A 208 -20.97 21.37 -35.57
C VAL A 208 -20.93 19.84 -35.41
N PHE A 209 -20.05 19.20 -36.19
CA PHE A 209 -19.51 17.88 -35.88
C PHE A 209 -18.56 18.02 -34.69
N GLY A 210 -19.10 17.84 -33.49
CA GLY A 210 -18.37 17.88 -32.23
C GLY A 210 -18.74 16.68 -31.36
N GLU A 211 -17.69 15.97 -30.95
CA GLU A 211 -17.60 15.22 -29.69
C GLU A 211 -18.43 13.92 -29.50
N GLY A 212 -17.69 12.87 -29.15
CA GLY A 212 -18.05 12.10 -27.96
C GLY A 212 -18.78 10.78 -28.18
N VAL A 213 -18.19 9.83 -28.92
CA VAL A 213 -18.46 8.41 -28.62
C VAL A 213 -17.65 8.05 -27.38
N ALA A 214 -18.25 8.33 -26.23
CA ALA A 214 -17.74 7.92 -24.93
C ALA A 214 -17.70 6.39 -24.86
N GLU A 215 -16.50 5.84 -24.76
CA GLU A 215 -16.24 4.45 -24.39
C GLU A 215 -16.74 4.20 -22.95
N SER A 216 -18.02 3.87 -22.80
CA SER A 216 -18.65 3.59 -21.50
C SER A 216 -18.48 2.14 -21.04
N SER A 217 -17.36 1.47 -21.35
CA SER A 217 -17.16 0.03 -21.09
C SER A 217 -15.87 -0.33 -20.33
N THR A 218 -15.37 0.54 -19.44
CA THR A 218 -14.14 0.26 -18.64
C THR A 218 -14.11 0.64 -17.13
N PRO A 219 -15.21 0.97 -16.41
CA PRO A 219 -15.11 1.23 -14.96
C PRO A 219 -14.96 -0.04 -14.09
N SER A 220 -15.59 -1.17 -14.47
CA SER A 220 -15.57 -2.40 -13.64
C SER A 220 -14.21 -3.09 -13.64
N ARG A 221 -13.54 -3.17 -14.80
CA ARG A 221 -12.23 -3.81 -14.95
C ARG A 221 -11.10 -3.02 -14.29
N SER A 222 -11.18 -1.69 -14.25
CA SER A 222 -10.17 -0.85 -13.59
C SER A 222 -10.31 -0.90 -12.06
N PHE A 223 -11.53 -1.03 -11.54
CA PHE A 223 -11.79 -1.18 -10.12
C PHE A 223 -11.29 -2.53 -9.57
N THR A 224 -11.55 -3.64 -10.26
CA THR A 224 -11.07 -4.97 -9.85
C THR A 224 -9.55 -5.06 -9.83
N VAL A 225 -8.87 -4.46 -10.82
CA VAL A 225 -7.40 -4.38 -10.85
C VAL A 225 -6.85 -3.54 -9.70
N CYS A 226 -7.46 -2.39 -9.39
CA CYS A 226 -7.05 -1.56 -8.25
C CYS A 226 -7.21 -2.28 -6.92
N PHE A 227 -8.32 -3.00 -6.75
CA PHE A 227 -8.61 -3.77 -5.54
C PHE A 227 -7.67 -4.97 -5.38
N ALA A 228 -7.40 -5.70 -6.47
CA ALA A 228 -6.39 -6.76 -6.49
C ALA A 228 -5.00 -6.20 -6.15
N GLN A 229 -4.62 -5.06 -6.73
CA GLN A 229 -3.35 -4.39 -6.42
C GLN A 229 -3.22 -4.03 -4.94
N LYS A 230 -4.29 -3.54 -4.30
CA LYS A 230 -4.31 -3.29 -2.85
C LYS A 230 -4.09 -4.57 -2.04
N ARG A 231 -4.76 -5.67 -2.38
CA ARG A 231 -4.56 -7.00 -1.75
C ARG A 231 -3.12 -7.47 -1.85
N PHE A 232 -2.55 -7.46 -3.06
CA PHE A 232 -1.16 -7.88 -3.28
C PHE A 232 -0.16 -7.00 -2.52
N SER A 233 -0.37 -5.68 -2.53
CA SER A 233 0.51 -4.77 -1.78
C SER A 233 0.43 -4.97 -0.27
N LEU A 234 -0.74 -5.31 0.28
CA LEU A 234 -0.90 -5.64 1.69
C LEU A 234 -0.17 -6.94 2.04
N ILE A 235 -0.35 -7.98 1.22
CA ILE A 235 0.34 -9.27 1.40
C ILE A 235 1.85 -9.04 1.37
N LEU A 236 2.36 -8.33 0.37
CA LEU A 236 3.77 -7.98 0.26
C LEU A 236 4.29 -7.26 1.52
N ALA A 237 3.57 -6.25 2.01
CA ALA A 237 3.95 -5.51 3.21
C ALA A 237 4.01 -6.43 4.45
N LEU A 238 2.99 -7.27 4.65
CA LEU A 238 2.95 -8.23 5.76
C LEU A 238 4.07 -9.26 5.66
N THR A 239 4.28 -9.84 4.48
CA THR A 239 5.33 -10.82 4.25
C THR A 239 6.71 -10.24 4.55
N LYS A 240 7.04 -9.04 4.07
CA LYS A 240 8.35 -8.44 4.32
C LYS A 240 8.59 -8.17 5.80
N VAL A 241 7.59 -7.68 6.52
CA VAL A 241 7.71 -7.41 7.96
C VAL A 241 7.84 -8.70 8.75
N LEU A 242 7.02 -9.72 8.45
CA LEU A 242 7.10 -11.03 9.09
C LEU A 242 8.45 -11.72 8.84
N LEU A 243 9.04 -11.56 7.66
CA LEU A 243 10.36 -12.11 7.35
C LEU A 243 11.51 -11.40 8.09
N TRP A 244 11.33 -10.12 8.44
CA TRP A 244 12.30 -9.36 9.25
C TRP A 244 12.14 -9.56 10.76
N LEU A 245 10.96 -10.01 11.21
CA LEU A 245 10.62 -10.19 12.62
C LEU A 245 11.63 -11.04 13.40
N PRO A 246 12.10 -12.21 12.91
CA PRO A 246 13.02 -13.07 13.65
C PRO A 246 14.35 -12.36 13.94
N MET A 247 14.87 -11.61 12.96
CA MET A 247 16.10 -10.83 13.13
C MET A 247 15.93 -9.78 14.22
N MET A 248 14.80 -9.07 14.25
CA MET A 248 14.53 -8.07 15.28
C MET A 248 14.35 -8.69 16.67
N ILE A 249 13.70 -9.84 16.77
CA ILE A 249 13.54 -10.58 18.02
C ILE A 249 14.90 -11.06 18.53
N GLN A 250 15.73 -11.63 17.66
CA GLN A 250 17.08 -12.09 18.01
C GLN A 250 17.92 -10.97 18.60
N MET A 251 17.94 -9.81 17.94
CA MET A 251 18.70 -8.67 18.41
C MET A 251 18.25 -8.19 19.79
N ALA A 252 16.94 -8.16 20.02
CA ALA A 252 16.39 -7.79 21.32
C ALA A 252 16.69 -8.84 22.41
N VAL A 253 16.56 -10.13 22.09
CA VAL A 253 16.87 -11.23 23.02
C VAL A 253 18.34 -11.21 23.40
N GLN A 254 19.24 -11.02 22.42
CA GLN A 254 20.68 -10.90 22.64
C GLN A 254 21.01 -9.68 23.52
N TYR A 255 20.37 -8.53 23.26
CA TYR A 255 20.55 -7.34 24.10
C TYR A 255 20.09 -7.56 25.55
N ILE A 256 18.92 -8.17 25.77
CA ILE A 256 18.31 -8.31 27.10
C ILE A 256 18.96 -9.44 27.91
N THR A 257 19.19 -10.59 27.29
CA THR A 257 19.58 -11.82 28.00
C THR A 257 21.05 -12.18 27.82
N GLY A 258 21.74 -11.58 26.84
CA GLY A 258 23.08 -11.99 26.43
C GLY A 258 23.14 -13.38 25.78
N LEU A 259 22.01 -14.07 25.61
CA LEU A 259 21.97 -15.43 25.06
C LEU A 259 22.11 -15.39 23.54
N HIS A 260 23.02 -16.22 23.04
CA HIS A 260 23.34 -16.33 21.63
C HIS A 260 23.08 -17.75 21.13
N SER A 261 22.27 -17.89 20.08
CA SER A 261 21.91 -19.19 19.50
C SER A 261 22.13 -19.20 17.99
N LEU A 262 23.13 -19.99 17.55
CA LEU A 262 23.56 -20.05 16.15
C LEU A 262 22.40 -20.37 15.19
N LEU A 263 21.55 -21.35 15.54
CA LEU A 263 20.41 -21.75 14.72
C LEU A 263 19.41 -20.61 14.51
N PHE A 264 19.17 -19.82 15.55
CA PHE A 264 18.26 -18.68 15.44
C PHE A 264 18.86 -17.59 14.54
N GLU A 265 20.18 -17.37 14.63
CA GLU A 265 20.88 -16.45 13.73
C GLU A 265 20.79 -16.88 12.26
N THR A 266 21.03 -18.16 11.99
CA THR A 266 20.94 -18.72 10.63
C THR A 266 19.53 -18.55 10.07
N LEU A 267 18.50 -18.89 10.85
CA LEU A 267 17.11 -18.78 10.41
C LEU A 267 16.72 -17.32 10.18
N SER A 268 17.07 -16.41 11.09
CA SER A 268 16.83 -14.98 10.93
C SER A 268 17.50 -14.43 9.67
N PHE A 269 18.77 -14.76 9.45
CA PHE A 269 19.51 -14.35 8.27
C PHE A 269 18.83 -14.86 6.99
N LEU A 270 18.54 -16.16 6.89
CA LEU A 270 17.88 -16.75 5.72
C LEU A 270 16.51 -16.12 5.42
N LEU A 271 15.71 -15.85 6.46
CA LEU A 271 14.41 -15.20 6.29
C LEU A 271 14.55 -13.75 5.80
N THR A 272 15.55 -13.01 6.27
CA THR A 272 15.82 -11.65 5.75
C THR A 272 16.31 -11.65 4.31
N VAL A 273 17.11 -12.64 3.90
CA VAL A 273 17.52 -12.82 2.50
C VAL A 273 16.30 -13.17 1.64
N LEU A 274 15.44 -14.07 2.11
CA LEU A 274 14.19 -14.39 1.43
C LEU A 274 13.30 -13.16 1.28
N ALA A 275 13.30 -12.23 2.24
CA ALA A 275 12.53 -10.98 2.15
C ALA A 275 12.90 -10.15 0.91
N ALA A 276 14.16 -10.16 0.50
CA ALA A 276 14.63 -9.45 -0.69
C ALA A 276 14.10 -10.07 -1.99
N THR A 277 13.87 -11.38 -2.01
CA THR A 277 13.36 -12.08 -3.21
C THR A 277 11.85 -12.02 -3.33
N VAL A 278 11.12 -11.56 -2.30
CA VAL A 278 9.65 -11.48 -2.36
C VAL A 278 9.17 -10.40 -3.32
N THR A 279 9.75 -9.19 -3.31
CA THR A 279 9.21 -8.08 -4.13
C THR A 279 9.20 -8.37 -5.64
N PRO A 280 10.24 -8.98 -6.24
CA PRO A 280 10.24 -9.31 -7.67
C PRO A 280 9.16 -10.31 -8.10
N VAL A 281 8.59 -11.09 -7.17
CA VAL A 281 7.52 -12.06 -7.45
C VAL A 281 6.15 -11.37 -7.61
N PHE A 282 6.01 -10.16 -7.07
CA PHE A 282 4.76 -9.37 -7.05
C PHE A 282 4.77 -8.23 -8.07
#